data_AF-A0A7X8RM34-F1
#
_entry.id   AF-A0A7X8RM34-F1
#
_cell.length_a   1.000
_cell.length_b   1.000
_cell.length_c   1.000
_cell.angle_alpha   90.00
_cell.angle_beta   90.00
_cell.angle_gamma   90.00
#
_symmetry.space_group_name_H-M   'P 1'
#
loop_
_entity.id
_entity.type
_entity.pdbx_description
1 polymer ?
#
loop_
_entity_poly.entity_id
_entity_poly.type
_entity_poly.pdbx_seq_one_letter_code
_entity_poly.pdbx_strand_id
1 'polypeptide(L)' 'MKTVRNLQYFWHNMRSHYYTVIAGDCLDKVMKQQLVEKAESHRLEAIQCRTKIQDLSY' A
#
# COMPACT_ATOMS: atom_id res chain seq x y z
N MET A 1 15.52 -13.47 3.93
CA MET A 1 14.27 -12.80 4.36
C MET A 1 14.15 -11.34 3.92
N LYS A 2 15.21 -10.51 3.99
CA LYS A 2 15.17 -9.08 3.59
C LYS A 2 14.65 -8.81 2.17
N THR A 3 15.08 -9.60 1.18
CA THR A 3 14.62 -9.50 -0.21
C THR A 3 13.11 -9.72 -0.36
N VAL A 4 12.55 -10.72 0.32
CA VAL A 4 11.11 -11.01 0.31
C VAL A 4 10.32 -9.85 0.92
N ARG A 5 10.82 -9.26 2.02
CA ARG A 5 10.16 -8.10 2.63
C ARG A 5 10.25 -6.84 1.77
N ASN A 6 11.35 -6.65 1.04
CA ASN A 6 11.48 -5.57 0.06
C ASN A 6 10.46 -5.73 -1.07
N LEU A 7 10.29 -6.94 -1.60
CA LEU A 7 9.27 -7.23 -2.60
C LEU A 7 7.85 -6.96 -2.05
N GLN A 8 7.57 -7.37 -0.82
CA GLN A 8 6.30 -7.05 -0.14
C GLN A 8 6.09 -5.54 0.00
N TYR A 9 7.11 -4.80 0.44
CA TYR A 9 7.07 -3.34 0.51
C TYR A 9 6.72 -2.70 -0.83
N PHE A 10 7.42 -3.07 -1.91
CA PHE A 10 7.15 -2.54 -3.24
C PHE A 10 5.75 -2.90 -3.73
N TRP A 11 5.33 -4.15 -3.50
CA TRP A 11 3.99 -4.61 -3.85
C TRP A 11 2.88 -3.79 -3.19
N HIS A 12 2.98 -3.54 -1.88
CA HIS A 12 2.00 -2.75 -1.15
C HIS A 12 1.98 -1.28 -1.61
N ASN A 13 3.14 -0.68 -1.90
CA ASN A 13 3.17 0.68 -2.47
C ASN A 13 2.49 0.75 -3.85
N MET A 14 2.76 -0.20 -4.73
CA MET A 14 2.15 -0.27 -6.05
C MET A 14 0.62 -0.40 -5.95
N ARG A 15 0.11 -1.25 -5.06
CA ARG A 15 -1.33 -1.41 -4.85
C ARG A 15 -1.98 -0.16 -4.26
N SER A 16 -1.32 0.49 -3.29
CA SER A 16 -1.79 1.75 -2.74
C SER A 16 -1.94 2.81 -3.84
N HIS A 17 -0.91 2.98 -4.67
CA HIS A 17 -0.95 3.91 -5.79
C HIS A 17 -2.04 3.56 -6.81
N TYR A 18 -2.16 2.29 -7.19
CA TYR A 18 -3.18 1.80 -8.12
C TYR A 18 -4.60 2.16 -7.66
N TYR A 19 -4.94 1.90 -6.40
CA TYR A 19 -6.28 2.23 -5.89
C TYR A 19 -6.52 3.73 -5.78
N THR A 20 -5.48 4.52 -5.45
CA THR A 20 -5.58 5.99 -5.44
C THR A 20 -5.89 6.54 -6.83
N VAL A 21 -5.24 6.02 -7.88
CA VAL A 21 -5.50 6.43 -9.27
C VAL A 21 -6.95 6.12 -9.66
N ILE A 22 -7.43 4.90 -9.39
CA ILE A 22 -8.83 4.53 -9.69
C ILE A 22 -9.82 5.39 -8.89
N ALA A 23 -9.53 5.68 -7.62
CA ALA A 23 -10.37 6.55 -6.80
C ALA A 23 -10.43 8.00 -7.32
N GLY A 24 -9.38 8.46 -8.00
CA GLY A 24 -9.32 9.78 -8.63
C GLY A 24 -10.44 9.98 -9.64
N ASP A 25 -10.62 8.99 -10.52
CA ASP A 25 -11.60 9.04 -11.62
C ASP A 25 -12.96 8.41 -11.27
N CYS A 26 -13.14 7.94 -10.03
CA CYS A 26 -14.38 7.29 -9.60
C CYS A 26 -15.50 8.31 -9.32
N LEU A 27 -16.59 8.23 -10.09
CA LEU A 27 -17.78 9.08 -9.93
C LEU A 27 -18.72 8.61 -8.80
N ASP A 28 -18.73 7.30 -8.51
CA ASP A 28 -19.52 6.74 -7.43
C ASP A 28 -18.86 7.04 -6.08
N LYS A 29 -19.56 7.78 -5.21
CA LYS A 29 -19.03 8.22 -3.92
C LYS A 29 -18.74 7.06 -2.96
N VAL A 30 -19.56 6.02 -2.96
CA VAL A 30 -19.39 4.86 -2.08
C VAL A 30 -18.21 4.03 -2.54
N MET A 31 -18.12 3.74 -3.84
CA MET A 31 -16.99 3.03 -4.43
C MET A 31 -15.69 3.81 -4.25
N LYS A 32 -15.71 5.13 -4.48
CA LYS A 32 -14.55 6.01 -4.25
C LYS A 32 -14.05 5.90 -2.82
N GLN A 33 -14.94 5.96 -1.84
CA GLN A 33 -14.57 5.82 -0.43
C GLN A 33 -13.93 4.45 -0.15
N GLN A 34 -14.51 3.36 -0.67
CA GLN A 34 -13.93 2.01 -0.52
C GLN A 34 -12.55 1.88 -1.17
N LEU A 35 -12.33 2.53 -2.32
CA LEU A 35 -11.03 2.54 -3.00
C LEU A 35 -9.98 3.32 -2.21
N VAL A 36 -10.35 4.48 -1.63
CA VAL A 36 -9.47 5.26 -0.75
C VAL A 36 -9.08 4.46 0.49
N GLU A 37 -10.04 3.77 1.13
CA GLU A 37 -9.77 2.91 2.30
C GLU A 37 -8.81 1.76 1.96
N LYS A 38 -8.99 1.13 0.79
CA LYS A 38 -8.05 0.11 0.29
C LYS A 38 -6.66 0.68 0.01
N ALA A 39 -6.58 1.88 -0.56
CA ALA A 39 -5.31 2.55 -0.82
C ALA A 39 -4.54 2.83 0.49
N GLU A 40 -5.24 3.34 1.51
CA GLU A 40 -4.67 3.59 2.84
C GLU A 40 -4.25 2.30 3.55
N SER A 41 -5.07 1.25 3.48
CA SER A 41 -4.72 -0.06 4.06
C SER A 41 -3.39 -0.58 3.50
N HIS A 42 -3.20 -0.55 2.18
CA HIS A 42 -1.93 -0.96 1.59
C HIS A 42 -0.77 -0.01 1.89
N ARG A 43 -1.04 1.29 2.03
CA ARG A 43 -0.01 2.24 2.48
C ARG A 43 0.50 1.88 3.87
N LEU A 44 -0.40 1.53 4.79
CA LEU A 44 -0.04 1.09 6.14
C LEU A 44 0.75 -0.22 6.13
N GLU A 45 0.35 -1.20 5.32
CA GLU A 45 1.12 -2.44 5.18
C GLU A 45 2.51 -2.21 4.61
N ALA A 46 2.67 -1.30 3.63
CA ALA A 46 3.98 -0.91 3.13
C ALA A 46 4.85 -0.31 4.25
N ILE A 47 4.31 0.57 5.08
CA ILE A 47 5.03 1.15 6.23
C ILE A 47 5.49 0.04 7.18
N GLN A 48 4.61 -0.89 7.54
CA GLN A 48 4.95 -2.02 8.40
C GLN A 48 6.04 -2.91 7.81
N CYS A 49 5.99 -3.18 6.50
CA CYS A 49 7.05 -3.91 5.81
C CYS A 49 8.39 -3.19 5.91
N ARG A 50 8.40 -1.86 5.72
CA ARG A 50 9.61 -1.03 5.80
C ARG A 50 10.22 -1.05 7.20
N THR A 51 9.42 -0.89 8.25
CA THR A 51 9.89 -0.98 9.65
C THR A 51 10.56 -2.33 9.91
N LYS A 52 9.92 -3.44 9.51
CA LYS A 52 10.48 -4.79 9.67
C LYS A 52 11.76 -5.03 8.86
N ILE A 53 12.00 -4.30 7.77
CA ILE A 53 13.26 -4.36 7.01
C ILE A 53 14.38 -3.61 7.76
N GLN A 54 14.05 -2.48 8.38
CA GLN A 54 14.99 -1.71 9.19
C GLN A 54 15.46 -2.52 10.40
N ASP A 55 14.53 -3.18 11.09
CA ASP A 55 14.86 -4.06 12.23
C ASP A 55 15.81 -5.22 11.87
N LEU A 56 15.74 -5.72 10.63
CA LEU A 56 16.63 -6.79 10.14
C LEU A 56 18.01 -6.31 9.68
N SER A 57 18.25 -4.99 9.73
CA SER A 57 19.49 -4.37 9.25
C SER A 57 20.37 -3.83 10.38
N TYR A 58 19.90 -3.89 11.62
CA TYR A 58 20.62 -3.60 12.87
C TYR A 58 20.95 -4.89 13.61
#